data_AF-A0A382PDB6-F1
#
_entry.id   AF-A0A382PDB6-F1
#
_cell.length_a   1.000
_cell.length_b   1.000
_cell.length_c   1.000
_cell.angle_alpha   90.00
_cell.angle_beta   90.00
_cell.angle_gamma   90.00
#
_symmetry.space_group_name_H-M   'P 1'
#
loop_
_entity.id
_entity.type
_entity.pdbx_description
1 polymer ?
#
loop_
_entity_poly.entity_id
_entity_poly.type
_entity_poly.pdbx_seq_one_letter_code
_entity_poly.pdbx_strand_id
1 'polypeptide(L)'
;MTDRLLFFLAICFFSATSVVFAMHAGEEHKEELLGNLQQVRAEPLFVQSDNSLMIRIPAGTFKMGSSFEENKRHLKGCRKYDKSCELWWFNDEYPDRLIFLDSYWLDIYEVTNEKYLEFVLATGHRFALDQTCDTDKCRDGNLWQGASF
;
A
#
# COMPACT_ATOMS: atom_id res chain seq x y z
N MET A 1 -9.24 86.02 -28.68
CA MET A 1 -8.04 85.78 -27.85
C MET A 1 -7.52 84.41 -28.23
N THR A 2 -6.76 84.28 -29.33
CA THR A 2 -5.28 84.28 -29.33
C THR A 2 -4.74 83.19 -28.42
N ASP A 3 -4.48 82.00 -28.97
CA ASP A 3 -3.19 81.56 -29.53
C ASP A 3 -2.19 81.10 -28.47
N ARG A 4 -1.81 79.81 -28.54
CA ARG A 4 -0.43 79.30 -28.76
C ARG A 4 -0.39 77.77 -28.58
N LEU A 5 -0.19 76.99 -29.66
CA LEU A 5 1.10 76.50 -30.19
C LEU A 5 1.73 75.45 -29.25
N LEU A 6 1.98 74.19 -29.63
CA LEU A 6 2.80 73.66 -30.74
C LEU A 6 2.41 72.17 -30.97
N PHE A 7 2.15 71.67 -32.19
CA PHE A 7 3.13 71.21 -33.21
C PHE A 7 3.95 69.97 -32.76
N PHE A 8 4.17 68.88 -33.51
CA PHE A 8 4.31 68.68 -34.96
C PHE A 8 4.59 67.18 -35.24
N LEU A 9 4.24 66.70 -36.46
CA LEU A 9 4.98 65.73 -37.31
C LEU A 9 5.04 64.24 -36.88
N ALA A 10 5.17 63.24 -37.76
CA ALA A 10 4.96 63.05 -39.19
C ALA A 10 5.32 61.58 -39.53
N ILE A 11 4.46 60.92 -40.30
CA ILE A 11 4.71 60.15 -41.55
C ILE A 11 5.85 59.10 -41.61
N CYS A 12 5.51 57.99 -42.30
CA CYS A 12 6.33 57.13 -43.18
C CYS A 12 6.51 55.70 -42.64
N PHE A 13 5.82 54.70 -43.22
CA PHE A 13 6.14 53.93 -44.45
C PHE A 13 7.40 53.05 -44.35
N PHE A 14 7.34 51.93 -45.08
CA PHE A 14 8.32 50.82 -45.24
C PHE A 14 8.18 49.71 -44.18
N SER A 15 8.15 48.41 -44.49
CA SER A 15 8.28 47.67 -45.75
C SER A 15 7.96 46.20 -45.44
N ALA A 16 7.40 45.47 -46.41
CA ALA A 16 7.23 44.02 -46.32
C ALA A 16 8.58 43.28 -46.27
N THR A 17 8.70 42.27 -45.41
CA THR A 17 9.53 41.07 -45.65
C THR A 17 8.88 39.85 -44.98
N SER A 18 8.56 38.87 -45.82
CA SER A 18 8.18 37.49 -45.50
C SER A 18 9.38 36.69 -44.97
N VAL A 19 9.23 35.90 -43.90
CA VAL A 19 9.92 34.60 -43.73
C VAL A 19 9.09 33.66 -42.82
N VAL A 20 8.73 32.53 -43.43
CA VAL A 20 8.41 31.18 -42.94
C VAL A 20 9.03 30.80 -41.59
N PHE A 21 8.28 30.16 -40.67
CA PHE A 21 8.74 28.95 -39.95
C PHE A 21 7.61 28.25 -39.16
N ALA A 22 7.69 26.91 -39.21
CA ALA A 22 7.13 25.91 -38.29
C ALA A 22 5.65 25.51 -38.43
N MET A 23 5.43 24.37 -39.09
CA MET A 23 4.33 23.46 -38.76
C MET A 23 4.46 22.99 -37.32
N HIS A 24 3.34 22.80 -36.62
CA HIS A 24 3.16 21.65 -35.73
C HIS A 24 1.70 21.19 -35.83
N ALA A 25 1.54 19.93 -36.23
CA ALA A 25 0.29 19.21 -36.31
C ALA A 25 -0.34 19.10 -34.92
N GLY A 26 -1.58 19.55 -34.77
CA GLY A 26 -2.42 19.19 -33.65
C GLY A 26 -3.05 17.83 -33.94
N GLU A 27 -2.51 16.78 -33.33
CA GLU A 27 -3.11 15.45 -33.36
C GLU A 27 -4.19 15.36 -32.27
N GLU A 28 -5.43 15.26 -32.74
CA GLU A 28 -6.61 14.81 -32.00
C GLU A 28 -6.40 13.34 -31.59
N HIS A 29 -6.10 13.09 -30.32
CA HIS A 29 -6.06 11.71 -29.80
C HIS A 29 -6.56 11.61 -28.34
N LYS A 30 -7.46 12.51 -27.93
CA LYS A 30 -7.96 12.57 -26.55
C LYS A 30 -9.42 12.13 -26.37
N GLU A 31 -10.20 11.96 -27.44
CA GLU A 31 -11.63 11.60 -27.32
C GLU A 31 -11.92 10.09 -27.42
N GLU A 32 -11.03 9.28 -28.00
CA GLU A 32 -11.31 7.84 -28.16
C GLU A 32 -11.08 7.01 -26.88
N LEU A 33 -10.31 7.53 -25.91
CA LEU A 33 -9.99 6.79 -24.69
C LEU A 33 -11.11 6.83 -23.64
N LEU A 34 -12.04 7.79 -23.75
CA LEU A 34 -13.11 8.01 -22.76
C LEU A 34 -14.40 7.24 -23.09
N GLY A 35 -14.57 6.79 -24.34
CA GLY A 35 -15.72 5.99 -24.77
C GLY A 35 -15.67 4.51 -24.36
N ASN A 36 -14.47 3.96 -24.15
CA ASN A 36 -14.30 2.52 -23.87
C ASN A 36 -14.33 2.17 -22.36
N LEU A 37 -14.40 3.16 -21.47
CA LEU A 37 -14.46 2.93 -20.02
C LEU A 37 -15.87 2.72 -19.48
N GLN A 38 -16.91 2.92 -20.30
CA GLN A 38 -18.30 2.90 -19.85
C GLN A 38 -19.02 1.57 -20.07
N GLN A 39 -18.31 0.55 -20.58
CA GLN A 39 -18.87 -0.78 -20.81
C GLN A 39 -18.04 -1.91 -20.18
N VAL A 40 -17.62 -1.72 -18.93
CA VAL A 40 -17.31 -2.85 -18.04
C VAL A 40 -18.40 -2.88 -16.99
N ARG A 41 -19.47 -3.62 -17.30
CA ARG A 41 -20.42 -4.05 -16.27
C ARG A 41 -19.59 -4.83 -15.27
N ALA A 42 -19.47 -4.32 -14.03
CA ALA A 42 -18.86 -5.07 -12.95
C ALA A 42 -19.72 -6.32 -12.73
N GLU A 43 -19.35 -7.41 -13.39
CA GLU A 43 -19.73 -8.72 -12.92
C GLU A 43 -19.23 -8.83 -11.48
N PRO A 44 -20.02 -9.42 -10.57
CA PRO A 44 -19.48 -9.74 -9.27
C PRO A 44 -18.29 -10.65 -9.55
N LEU A 45 -17.09 -10.16 -9.24
CA LEU A 45 -15.94 -11.01 -9.05
C LEU A 45 -16.30 -11.91 -7.88
N PHE A 46 -16.99 -13.01 -8.17
CA PHE A 46 -16.81 -14.23 -7.42
C PHE A 46 -15.34 -14.59 -7.65
N VAL A 47 -14.48 -13.96 -6.85
CA VAL A 47 -13.16 -14.50 -6.58
C VAL A 47 -13.46 -15.86 -5.99
N GLN A 48 -13.40 -16.87 -6.84
CA GLN A 48 -13.41 -18.25 -6.42
C GLN A 48 -12.19 -18.35 -5.51
N SER A 49 -12.42 -18.25 -4.19
CA SER A 49 -11.33 -18.12 -3.25
C SER A 49 -10.56 -19.41 -3.39
N ASP A 50 -9.37 -19.30 -3.95
CA ASP A 50 -8.48 -20.44 -4.03
C ASP A 50 -7.97 -20.67 -2.61
N ASN A 51 -8.85 -21.24 -1.77
CA ASN A 51 -8.54 -21.74 -0.44
C ASN A 51 -7.57 -22.94 -0.54
N SER A 52 -6.94 -23.18 -1.69
CA SER A 52 -5.92 -24.22 -1.90
C SER A 52 -4.77 -24.12 -0.90
N LEU A 53 -4.49 -22.92 -0.37
CA LEU A 53 -3.44 -22.68 0.60
C LEU A 53 -3.91 -22.59 2.05
N MET A 54 -5.18 -22.90 2.33
CA MET A 54 -5.69 -23.05 3.69
C MET A 54 -5.80 -24.52 4.07
N ILE A 55 -5.54 -24.84 5.33
CA ILE A 55 -5.74 -26.17 5.90
C ILE A 55 -6.88 -26.14 6.91
N ARG A 56 -7.72 -27.18 6.89
CA ARG A 56 -8.76 -27.35 7.89
C ARG A 56 -8.20 -28.01 9.14
N ILE A 57 -8.24 -27.29 10.25
CA ILE A 57 -7.93 -27.81 11.57
C ILE A 57 -9.19 -28.51 12.11
N PRO A 58 -9.11 -29.79 12.51
CA PRO A 58 -10.28 -30.51 13.03
C PRO A 58 -10.70 -29.97 14.40
N ALA A 59 -11.99 -30.10 14.71
CA ALA A 59 -12.51 -29.80 16.03
C ALA A 59 -11.86 -30.70 17.09
N GLY A 60 -11.59 -30.17 18.28
CA GLY A 60 -11.00 -30.94 19.35
C GLY A 60 -10.62 -30.13 20.57
N THR A 61 -10.24 -30.86 21.62
CA THR A 61 -9.69 -30.28 22.84
C THR A 61 -8.17 -30.38 22.80
N PHE A 62 -7.48 -29.28 23.11
CA PHE A 62 -6.03 -29.25 23.19
C PHE A 62 -5.56 -28.46 24.43
N LYS A 63 -4.29 -28.64 24.78
CA LYS A 63 -3.64 -27.91 25.86
C LYS A 63 -3.14 -26.57 25.32
N MET A 64 -3.74 -25.47 25.75
CA MET A 64 -3.29 -24.11 25.45
C MET A 64 -2.48 -23.57 26.63
N GLY A 65 -1.35 -22.92 26.32
CA GLY A 65 -0.46 -22.34 27.31
C GLY A 65 0.59 -23.32 27.85
N SER A 66 1.44 -22.79 28.72
CA SER A 66 2.59 -23.45 29.31
C SER A 66 2.36 -23.75 30.79
N SER A 67 2.81 -24.93 31.23
CA SER A 67 2.83 -25.28 32.65
C SER A 67 3.97 -24.55 33.38
N PHE A 68 3.91 -24.51 34.70
CA PHE A 68 4.96 -23.88 35.52
C PHE A 68 6.35 -24.50 35.30
N GLU A 69 6.42 -25.82 35.12
CA GLU A 69 7.68 -26.54 34.86
C GLU A 69 8.21 -26.32 33.44
N GLU A 70 7.33 -26.04 32.47
CA GLU A 70 7.73 -25.59 31.12
C GLU A 70 8.31 -24.18 31.20
N ASN A 71 7.66 -23.25 31.89
CA ASN A 71 8.16 -21.87 32.05
C ASN A 71 9.55 -21.81 32.69
N LYS A 72 9.82 -22.66 33.70
CA LYS A 72 11.17 -22.78 34.28
C LYS A 72 12.20 -23.26 33.25
N ARG A 73 11.82 -24.19 32.37
CA ARG A 73 12.70 -24.68 31.29
C ARG A 73 12.96 -23.57 30.27
N HIS A 74 11.94 -22.81 29.89
CA HIS A 74 12.08 -21.66 29.00
C HIS A 74 12.97 -20.57 29.60
N LEU A 75 12.78 -20.22 30.88
CA LEU A 75 13.65 -19.30 31.62
C LEU A 75 15.12 -19.76 31.60
N LYS A 76 15.38 -21.05 31.86
CA LYS A 76 16.73 -21.60 31.79
C LYS A 76 17.33 -21.49 30.38
N GLY A 77 16.52 -21.66 29.34
CA GLY A 77 16.91 -21.43 27.95
C GLY A 77 17.27 -19.97 27.67
N CYS A 78 16.40 -19.05 28.06
CA CYS A 78 16.57 -17.60 27.92
C CYS A 78 17.87 -17.13 28.59
N ARG A 79 18.13 -17.58 29.82
CA ARG A 79 19.33 -17.25 30.60
C ARG A 79 20.66 -17.69 30.00
N LYS A 80 20.65 -18.55 28.98
CA LYS A 80 21.88 -18.88 28.23
C LYS A 80 22.34 -17.71 27.35
N TYR A 81 21.40 -16.89 26.89
CA TYR A 81 21.64 -15.78 25.98
C TYR A 81 21.52 -14.43 26.69
N ASP A 82 20.55 -14.29 27.59
CA ASP A 82 20.32 -13.06 28.35
C ASP A 82 20.14 -13.35 29.84
N LYS A 83 21.08 -12.88 30.66
CA LYS A 83 21.05 -13.08 32.12
C LYS A 83 19.91 -12.32 32.81
N SER A 84 19.34 -11.31 32.16
CA SER A 84 18.26 -10.49 32.69
C SER A 84 16.89 -11.18 32.63
N CYS A 85 16.76 -12.32 31.92
CA CYS A 85 15.47 -13.01 31.84
C CYS A 85 14.93 -13.37 33.24
N GLU A 86 13.69 -12.98 33.47
CA GLU A 86 12.95 -13.23 34.70
C GLU A 86 11.76 -14.16 34.45
N LEU A 87 11.34 -14.89 35.48
CA LEU A 87 10.27 -15.88 35.33
C LEU A 87 8.92 -15.23 34.98
N TRP A 88 8.68 -14.01 35.46
CA TRP A 88 7.41 -13.31 35.26
C TRP A 88 7.17 -12.92 33.80
N TRP A 89 8.21 -12.90 32.94
CA TRP A 89 8.05 -12.67 31.49
C TRP A 89 7.19 -13.74 30.81
N PHE A 90 7.10 -14.92 31.41
CA PHE A 90 6.30 -16.05 30.89
C PHE A 90 4.91 -16.14 31.54
N ASN A 91 4.48 -15.11 32.28
CA ASN A 91 3.18 -15.12 32.95
C ASN A 91 2.01 -15.11 31.97
N ASP A 92 2.15 -14.48 30.81
CA ASP A 92 1.09 -14.41 29.79
C ASP A 92 0.85 -15.78 29.11
N GLU A 93 1.82 -16.69 29.18
CA GLU A 93 1.70 -18.06 28.67
C GLU A 93 1.08 -19.03 29.69
N TYR A 94 0.98 -18.65 30.97
CA TYR A 94 0.57 -19.50 32.09
C TYR A 94 -0.82 -19.10 32.64
N PRO A 95 -1.62 -20.03 33.20
CA PRO A 95 -1.43 -21.49 33.25
C PRO A 95 -1.88 -22.18 31.98
N ASP A 96 -1.40 -23.41 31.80
CA ASP A 96 -1.94 -24.29 30.78
C ASP A 96 -3.38 -24.72 31.10
N ARG A 97 -4.22 -24.77 30.06
CA ARG A 97 -5.65 -25.08 30.16
C ARG A 97 -6.08 -25.96 29.00
N LEU A 98 -7.05 -26.84 29.24
CA LEU A 98 -7.72 -27.60 28.19
C LEU A 98 -8.81 -26.73 27.55
N ILE A 99 -8.67 -26.44 26.26
CA ILE A 99 -9.59 -25.61 25.49
C ILE A 99 -10.17 -26.45 24.35
N PHE A 100 -11.48 -26.41 24.17
CA PHE A 100 -12.17 -26.97 23.02
C PHE A 100 -12.34 -25.89 21.95
N LEU A 101 -11.96 -26.22 20.71
CA LEU A 101 -12.27 -25.42 19.52
C LEU A 101 -13.03 -26.27 18.51
N ASP A 102 -14.04 -25.67 17.87
CA ASP A 102 -14.66 -26.26 16.69
C ASP A 102 -13.68 -26.21 15.50
N SER A 103 -14.00 -26.89 14.41
CA SER A 103 -13.15 -26.90 13.23
C SER A 103 -13.10 -25.52 12.56
N TYR A 104 -11.91 -25.14 12.10
CA TYR A 104 -11.68 -23.88 11.41
C TYR A 104 -10.63 -24.04 10.31
N TRP A 105 -10.55 -23.04 9.43
CA TRP A 105 -9.51 -22.96 8.40
C TRP A 105 -8.39 -22.05 8.87
N LEU A 106 -7.15 -22.44 8.58
CA LEU A 106 -5.95 -21.66 8.87
C LEU A 106 -5.11 -21.57 7.61
N ASP A 107 -4.55 -20.40 7.33
CA ASP A 107 -3.57 -20.26 6.25
C ASP A 107 -2.35 -21.14 6.54
N ILE A 108 -1.86 -21.87 5.52
CA ILE A 108 -0.65 -22.69 5.65
C ILE A 108 0.60 -21.80 5.77
N TYR A 109 0.55 -20.60 5.18
CA TYR A 109 1.62 -19.61 5.17
C TYR A 109 1.09 -18.25 5.57
N GLU A 110 1.96 -17.40 6.13
CA GLU A 110 1.62 -16.01 6.41
C GLU A 110 1.25 -15.26 5.11
N VAL A 111 0.39 -14.24 5.24
CA VAL A 111 -0.03 -13.40 4.11
C VAL A 111 1.19 -12.70 3.52
N THR A 112 1.41 -12.89 2.22
CA THR A 112 2.55 -12.29 1.53
C THR A 112 2.32 -10.80 1.28
N ASN A 113 3.43 -10.09 1.14
CA ASN A 113 3.46 -8.68 0.75
C ASN A 113 2.68 -8.38 -0.55
N GLU A 114 2.80 -9.27 -1.55
CA GLU A 114 2.08 -9.18 -2.82
C GLU A 114 0.56 -9.25 -2.60
N LYS A 115 0.07 -10.23 -1.83
CA LYS A 115 -1.36 -10.36 -1.50
C LYS A 115 -1.88 -9.19 -0.69
N TYR A 116 -1.07 -8.64 0.21
CA TYR A 116 -1.44 -7.44 0.96
C TYR A 116 -1.54 -6.21 0.04
N LEU A 117 -0.62 -6.06 -0.93
CA LEU A 117 -0.67 -5.00 -1.93
C LEU A 117 -1.92 -5.10 -2.81
N GLU A 118 -2.28 -6.32 -3.26
CA GLU A 118 -3.54 -6.56 -3.98
C GLU A 118 -4.76 -6.10 -3.16
N PHE A 119 -4.82 -6.46 -1.88
CA PHE A 119 -5.88 -6.02 -0.97
C PHE A 119 -5.95 -4.49 -0.87
N VAL A 120 -4.81 -3.82 -0.69
CA VAL A 120 -4.72 -2.36 -0.61
C VAL A 120 -5.25 -1.70 -1.87
N LEU A 121 -4.78 -2.14 -3.04
CA LEU A 121 -5.20 -1.59 -4.33
C LEU A 121 -6.70 -1.84 -4.61
N ALA A 122 -7.21 -3.01 -4.22
CA ALA A 122 -8.61 -3.37 -4.44
C ALA A 122 -9.60 -2.61 -3.54
N THR A 123 -9.18 -2.25 -2.32
CA THR A 123 -10.07 -1.66 -1.31
C THR A 123 -9.81 -0.17 -1.06
N GLY A 124 -8.71 0.38 -1.58
CA GLY A 124 -8.24 1.70 -1.20
C GLY A 124 -7.79 1.77 0.27
N HIS A 125 -7.44 0.63 0.88
CA HIS A 125 -6.91 0.62 2.24
C HIS A 125 -5.56 1.36 2.30
N ARG A 126 -5.20 1.88 3.47
CA ARG A 126 -3.90 2.55 3.64
C ARG A 126 -2.75 1.54 3.51
N PHE A 127 -1.63 1.98 2.93
CA PHE A 127 -0.42 1.17 2.92
C PHE A 127 0.09 0.91 4.35
N ALA A 128 0.74 -0.23 4.54
CA ALA A 128 1.49 -0.48 5.77
C ALA A 128 2.72 0.43 5.76
N LEU A 129 2.84 1.27 6.80
CA LEU A 129 3.96 2.20 6.97
C LEU A 129 4.77 1.76 8.19
N ASP A 130 6.09 1.79 8.06
CA ASP A 130 6.98 1.65 9.21
C ASP A 130 7.03 2.97 10.02
N GLN A 131 7.43 2.90 11.29
CA GLN A 131 7.62 4.06 12.17
C GLN A 131 8.71 5.02 11.66
N THR A 132 9.58 4.56 10.76
CA THR A 132 10.60 5.38 10.10
C THR A 132 10.06 6.19 8.91
N CYS A 133 8.77 6.07 8.62
CA CYS A 133 8.12 6.68 7.45
C CYS A 133 7.74 8.16 7.68
N ASP A 134 8.76 9.02 7.72
CA ASP A 134 8.59 10.46 7.98
C ASP A 134 8.39 11.30 6.70
N THR A 135 8.69 10.74 5.53
CA THR A 135 8.61 11.47 4.26
C THR A 135 7.28 11.24 3.55
N ASP A 136 6.76 12.27 2.87
CA ASP A 136 5.53 12.16 2.08
C ASP A 136 5.62 11.04 1.04
N LYS A 137 6.77 10.90 0.37
CA LYS A 137 7.03 9.82 -0.59
C LYS A 137 6.86 8.40 0.00
N CYS A 138 7.25 8.22 1.26
CA CYS A 138 7.06 6.94 1.95
C CYS A 138 5.58 6.64 2.22
N ARG A 139 4.81 7.69 2.57
CA ARG A 139 3.36 7.60 2.77
C ARG A 139 2.60 7.37 1.47
N ASP A 140 3.17 7.79 0.34
CA ASP A 140 2.64 7.56 -1.00
C ASP A 140 2.79 6.10 -1.48
N GLY A 141 3.35 5.20 -0.66
CA GLY A 141 3.34 3.74 -0.90
C GLY A 141 4.53 3.20 -1.69
N ASN A 142 5.65 3.95 -1.77
CA ASN A 142 6.83 3.55 -2.54
C ASN A 142 7.67 2.41 -1.92
N LEU A 143 7.35 1.93 -0.71
CA LEU A 143 8.05 0.82 -0.05
C LEU A 143 7.88 -0.53 -0.80
N TRP A 144 6.89 -0.63 -1.68
CA TRP A 144 6.60 -1.85 -2.45
C TRP A 144 7.26 -1.86 -3.84
N GLN A 145 7.99 -0.80 -4.21
CA GLN A 145 8.72 -0.75 -5.49
C GLN A 145 10.09 -1.42 -5.35
N GLY A 146 10.15 -2.72 -5.65
CA GLY A 146 11.39 -3.37 -6.12
C GLY A 146 12.42 -3.82 -5.07
N ALA A 147 12.13 -3.75 -3.78
CA ALA A 147 12.89 -4.48 -2.77
C ALA A 147 11.95 -4.89 -1.63
N SER A 148 11.75 -6.19 -1.47
CA SER A 148 11.29 -6.74 -0.20
C SER A 148 12.22 -6.26 0.93
N PHE A 149 11.67 -6.09 2.13
CA PHE A 149 12.39 -5.84 3.38
C PHE A 149 13.75 -6.55 3.49
#